data_AF-A0A7R8UMI5-F1
#
_entry.id   AF-A0A7R8UMI5-F1
#
_cell.length_a   1.000
_cell.length_b   1.000
_cell.length_c   1.000
_cell.angle_alpha   90.00
_cell.angle_beta   90.00
_cell.angle_gamma   90.00
#
_symmetry.space_group_name_H-M   'P 1'
#
loop_
_entity.id
_entity.type
_entity.pdbx_description
1 polymer ?
#
loop_
_entity_poly.entity_id
_entity_poly.type
_entity_poly.pdbx_seq_one_letter_code
_entity_poly.pdbx_strand_id
1 'polypeptide(L)'
;MNTILISFLFFLSQIKPLHDSYQNEIATTLWEPLNMFWAECYEACKTASQKRAALQLESRRRFQQKIIMPWRVRQVEEMTRFNTAAVHARTKDSTIKRKWKSAKRFLYGPRGPWYNG
;
A
#
# COMPACT_ATOMS: atom_id res chain seq x y z
N MET A 1 -51.89 -41.46 -40.06
CA MET A 1 -50.85 -41.00 -41.01
C MET A 1 -51.05 -39.56 -41.48
N ASN A 2 -52.26 -39.12 -41.83
CA ASN A 2 -52.48 -37.76 -42.39
C ASN A 2 -52.14 -36.59 -41.46
N THR A 3 -52.41 -36.67 -40.16
CA THR A 3 -52.15 -35.57 -39.22
C THR A 3 -50.67 -35.27 -39.04
N ILE A 4 -49.81 -36.29 -39.02
CA ILE A 4 -48.35 -36.11 -38.89
C ILE A 4 -47.78 -35.42 -40.14
N LEU A 5 -48.26 -35.81 -41.33
CA LEU A 5 -47.82 -35.21 -42.59
C LEU A 5 -48.25 -33.75 -42.71
N ILE A 6 -49.49 -33.43 -42.30
CA ILE A 6 -50.03 -32.07 -42.29
C ILE A 6 -49.23 -31.18 -41.32
N SER A 7 -48.95 -31.66 -40.10
CA SER A 7 -48.13 -30.92 -39.13
C SER A 7 -46.70 -30.70 -39.62
N PHE A 8 -46.11 -31.69 -40.30
CA PHE A 8 -44.77 -31.57 -40.88
C PHE A 8 -44.73 -30.56 -42.04
N LEU A 9 -45.72 -30.60 -42.94
CA LEU A 9 -45.86 -29.63 -44.02
C LEU A 9 -46.10 -28.21 -43.49
N PHE A 10 -46.90 -28.06 -42.43
CA PHE A 10 -47.11 -26.77 -41.76
C PHE A 10 -45.81 -26.25 -41.13
N PHE A 11 -45.05 -27.10 -40.45
CA PHE A 11 -43.76 -26.73 -39.88
C PHE A 11 -42.78 -26.23 -40.95
N LEU A 12 -42.64 -26.97 -42.06
CA LEU A 12 -41.72 -26.59 -43.14
C LEU A 12 -42.16 -25.32 -43.89
N SER A 13 -43.46 -25.12 -44.07
CA SER A 13 -43.98 -24.00 -44.85
C SER A 13 -44.15 -22.70 -44.06
N GLN A 14 -44.45 -22.78 -42.77
CA GLN A 14 -44.78 -21.61 -41.95
C GLN A 14 -43.74 -21.36 -40.86
N ILE A 15 -43.41 -22.38 -40.07
CA ILE A 15 -42.55 -22.21 -38.89
C ILE A 15 -41.09 -22.03 -39.29
N LYS A 16 -40.58 -22.87 -40.19
CA LYS A 16 -39.17 -22.83 -40.60
C LYS A 16 -38.76 -21.51 -41.26
N PRO A 17 -39.53 -20.93 -42.20
CA PRO A 17 -39.17 -19.65 -42.80
C PRO A 17 -39.21 -18.49 -41.80
N LEU A 18 -40.18 -18.48 -40.87
CA LEU A 18 -40.26 -17.48 -39.80
C LEU A 18 -39.05 -17.57 -38.86
N HIS A 19 -38.69 -18.79 -38.45
CA HIS A 19 -37.50 -19.04 -37.64
C HIS A 19 -36.22 -18.57 -38.35
N ASP A 20 -36.05 -18.95 -39.62
CA ASP A 20 -34.85 -18.64 -40.39
C ASP A 20 -34.75 -17.12 -40.65
N SER A 21 -35.89 -16.44 -40.89
CA SER A 21 -35.95 -14.98 -41.01
C SER A 21 -35.56 -14.28 -39.69
N TYR A 22 -36.10 -14.73 -38.56
CA TYR A 22 -35.78 -14.18 -37.25
C TYR A 22 -34.31 -14.39 -36.87
N GLN A 23 -33.76 -15.58 -37.14
CA GLN A 23 -32.33 -15.85 -36.93
C GLN A 23 -31.45 -14.95 -37.79
N ASN A 24 -31.82 -14.74 -39.06
CA ASN A 24 -31.10 -13.85 -39.95
C ASN A 24 -31.14 -12.40 -39.45
N GLU A 25 -32.31 -11.91 -39.03
CA GLU A 25 -32.46 -10.56 -38.48
C GLU A 25 -31.62 -10.35 -37.21
N ILE A 26 -31.59 -11.33 -36.30
CA ILE A 26 -30.70 -11.26 -35.12
C ILE A 26 -29.24 -11.19 -35.56
N ALA A 27 -28.83 -12.07 -36.47
CA ALA A 27 -27.45 -12.14 -36.93
C ALA A 27 -27.00 -10.83 -37.59
N THR A 28 -27.87 -10.19 -38.38
CA THR A 28 -27.55 -8.93 -39.06
C THR A 28 -27.60 -7.72 -38.15
N THR A 29 -28.53 -7.71 -37.18
CA THR A 29 -28.87 -6.46 -36.47
C THR A 29 -28.28 -6.40 -35.07
N LEU A 30 -28.09 -7.54 -34.40
CA LEU A 30 -27.69 -7.59 -32.99
C LEU A 30 -26.22 -7.95 -32.79
N TRP A 31 -25.58 -8.63 -33.74
CA TRP A 31 -24.22 -9.11 -33.58
C TRP A 31 -23.19 -7.98 -33.42
N GLU A 32 -23.17 -6.99 -34.32
CA GLU A 32 -22.21 -5.88 -34.24
C GLU A 32 -22.40 -5.02 -32.98
N PRO A 33 -23.63 -4.60 -32.60
CA PRO A 33 -23.84 -3.83 -31.38
C PRO A 33 -23.41 -4.57 -30.12
N LEU A 34 -23.67 -5.87 -30.02
CA LEU A 34 -23.23 -6.67 -28.88
C LEU A 34 -21.71 -6.77 -28.83
N ASN A 35 -21.04 -7.03 -29.96
CA ASN A 35 -19.59 -7.11 -30.00
C ASN A 35 -18.93 -5.79 -29.58
N MET A 36 -19.46 -4.66 -30.07
CA MET A 36 -19.00 -3.32 -29.69
C MET A 36 -19.23 -3.04 -28.20
N PHE A 37 -20.42 -3.36 -27.67
CA PHE A 37 -20.72 -3.22 -26.24
C PHE A 37 -19.71 -3.99 -25.36
N TRP A 38 -19.38 -5.23 -25.73
CA TRP A 38 -18.40 -6.02 -25.00
C TRP A 38 -16.99 -5.43 -25.08
N ALA A 39 -16.59 -4.93 -26.25
CA ALA A 39 -15.31 -4.27 -26.44
C ALA A 39 -15.20 -2.98 -25.59
N GLU A 40 -16.23 -2.16 -25.58
CA GLU A 40 -16.30 -0.95 -24.74
C GLU A 40 -16.23 -1.29 -23.25
N CYS A 41 -16.99 -2.29 -22.80
CA CYS A 41 -16.96 -2.77 -21.43
C CYS A 41 -15.55 -3.23 -21.03
N TYR A 42 -14.88 -3.96 -21.91
CA TYR A 42 -13.51 -4.43 -21.68
C TYR A 42 -12.54 -3.26 -21.52
N GLU A 43 -12.54 -2.30 -22.46
CA GLU A 43 -11.63 -1.16 -22.41
C GLU A 43 -11.93 -0.22 -21.23
N ALA A 44 -13.20 -0.05 -20.85
CA ALA A 44 -13.59 0.69 -19.66
C ALA A 44 -13.03 0.03 -18.38
N CYS A 45 -13.18 -1.30 -18.25
CA CYS A 45 -12.66 -2.05 -17.10
C CYS A 45 -11.13 -2.00 -17.03
N LYS A 46 -10.47 -2.18 -18.16
CA LYS A 46 -9.01 -2.09 -18.29
C LYS A 46 -8.49 -0.71 -17.89
N THR A 47 -9.10 0.35 -18.40
CA THR A 47 -8.74 1.74 -18.07
C THR A 47 -8.96 2.03 -16.59
N ALA A 48 -10.10 1.61 -16.02
CA ALA A 48 -10.38 1.76 -14.60
C ALA A 48 -9.36 1.01 -13.73
N SER A 49 -8.99 -0.21 -14.12
CA SER A 49 -7.97 -1.02 -13.43
C SER A 49 -6.60 -0.35 -13.45
N GLN A 50 -6.15 0.13 -14.62
CA GLN A 50 -4.88 0.85 -14.76
C GLN A 50 -4.85 2.13 -13.91
N LYS A 51 -5.94 2.93 -13.95
CA LYS A 51 -6.06 4.14 -13.13
C LYS A 51 -6.00 3.82 -11.64
N ARG A 52 -6.69 2.77 -11.19
CA ARG A 52 -6.63 2.30 -9.80
C ARG A 52 -5.21 1.92 -9.40
N ALA A 53 -4.50 1.16 -10.24
CA ALA A 53 -3.12 0.76 -9.96
C ALA A 53 -2.17 1.96 -9.86
N ALA A 54 -2.30 2.93 -10.77
CA ALA A 54 -1.50 4.16 -10.75
C ALA A 54 -1.75 4.99 -9.48
N LEU A 55 -3.01 5.16 -9.08
CA LEU A 55 -3.37 5.88 -7.85
C LEU A 55 -2.85 5.18 -6.59
N GLN A 56 -2.91 3.85 -6.55
CA GLN A 56 -2.36 3.07 -5.43
C GLN A 56 -0.84 3.23 -5.33
N LEU A 57 -0.13 3.17 -6.46
CA LEU A 57 1.31 3.37 -6.48
C LEU A 57 1.69 4.78 -6.02
N GLU A 58 1.00 5.81 -6.53
CA GLU A 58 1.25 7.20 -6.14
C GLU A 58 0.93 7.44 -4.67
N SER A 59 -0.16 6.87 -4.15
CA SER A 59 -0.50 6.94 -2.71
C SER A 59 0.59 6.32 -1.85
N ARG A 60 1.07 5.12 -2.20
CA ARG A 60 2.20 4.45 -1.52
C ARG A 60 3.45 5.30 -1.55
N ARG A 61 3.80 5.87 -2.72
CA ARG A 61 4.97 6.74 -2.89
C ARG A 61 4.87 7.98 -2.00
N ARG A 62 3.72 8.67 -1.99
CA ARG A 62 3.49 9.84 -1.14
C ARG A 62 3.56 9.51 0.34
N PHE A 63 2.98 8.40 0.76
CA PHE A 63 3.04 7.96 2.15
C PHE A 63 4.48 7.68 2.59
N GLN A 64 5.26 6.97 1.75
CA GLN A 64 6.68 6.74 2.01
C GLN A 64 7.46 8.05 2.16
N GLN A 65 7.27 8.99 1.24
CA GLN A 65 7.98 10.27 1.25
C GLN A 65 7.58 11.19 2.39
N LYS A 66 6.28 11.30 2.68
CA LYS A 66 5.76 12.30 3.63
C LYS A 66 5.70 11.80 5.07
N ILE A 67 5.61 10.47 5.27
CA ILE A 67 5.40 9.89 6.60
C ILE A 67 6.59 9.02 6.99
N ILE A 68 6.90 7.98 6.20
CA ILE A 68 7.90 6.98 6.59
C ILE A 68 9.31 7.55 6.66
N MET A 69 9.74 8.27 5.62
CA MET A 69 11.10 8.82 5.58
C MET A 69 11.34 9.86 6.70
N PRO A 70 10.46 10.85 6.91
CA PRO A 70 10.62 11.81 8.02
C PRO A 70 10.59 11.13 9.39
N TRP A 71 9.72 10.13 9.58
CA TRP A 71 9.69 9.35 10.82
C TRP A 71 11.02 8.65 11.08
N ARG A 72 11.61 8.01 10.07
CA ARG A 72 12.90 7.32 10.20
C ARG A 72 14.04 8.29 10.52
N VAL A 73 14.05 9.46 9.90
CA VAL A 73 15.03 10.52 10.23
C VAL A 73 14.90 10.92 11.69
N ARG A 74 13.68 11.23 12.15
CA ARG A 74 13.42 11.59 13.55
C ARG A 74 13.82 10.48 14.52
N GLN A 75 13.59 9.22 14.16
CA GLN A 75 13.99 8.08 14.98
C GLN A 75 15.51 8.06 15.21
N VAL A 76 16.30 8.32 14.17
CA VAL A 76 17.77 8.36 14.25
C VAL A 76 18.25 9.58 15.05
N GLU A 77 17.64 10.74 14.82
CA GLU A 77 17.92 11.96 15.59
C GLU A 77 17.64 11.76 17.08
N GLU A 78 16.50 11.15 17.40
CA GLU A 78 16.08 10.88 18.77
C GLU A 78 17.02 9.90 19.47
N MET A 79 17.39 8.81 18.79
CA MET A 79 18.38 7.85 19.29
C MET A 79 19.73 8.52 19.57
N THR A 80 20.16 9.41 18.67
CA THR A 80 21.41 10.17 18.82
C THR A 80 21.33 11.10 20.04
N ARG A 81 20.21 11.80 20.22
CA ARG A 81 19.97 12.67 21.37
C ARG A 81 20.04 11.91 22.68
N PHE A 82 19.37 10.76 22.77
CA PHE A 82 19.39 9.92 23.97
C PHE A 82 20.79 9.41 24.30
N ASN A 83 21.52 8.90 23.30
CA ASN A 83 22.88 8.41 23.51
C ASN A 83 23.83 9.52 23.96
N THR A 84 23.72 10.70 23.36
CA THR A 84 24.51 11.89 23.73
C THR A 84 24.23 12.30 25.17
N ALA A 85 22.96 12.38 25.56
CA ALA A 85 22.57 12.69 26.93
C ALA A 85 23.10 11.66 27.94
N ALA A 86 23.03 10.36 27.62
CA ALA A 86 23.55 9.28 28.46
C ALA A 86 25.07 9.35 28.62
N VAL A 87 25.81 9.65 27.54
CA VAL A 87 27.26 9.88 27.61
C VAL A 87 27.58 11.08 28.49
N HIS A 88 26.88 12.21 28.30
CA HIS A 88 27.09 13.40 29.12
C HIS A 88 26.83 13.15 30.61
N ALA A 89 25.77 12.40 30.96
CA ALA A 89 25.49 12.04 32.34
C ALA A 89 26.65 11.22 32.95
N ARG A 90 27.10 10.17 32.26
CA ARG A 90 28.24 9.33 32.72
C ARG A 90 29.52 10.14 32.89
N THR A 91 29.82 11.05 31.97
CA THR A 91 31.00 11.92 32.04
C THR A 91 30.90 12.90 33.20
N LYS A 92 29.73 13.48 33.46
CA LYS A 92 29.49 14.35 34.63
C LYS A 92 29.71 13.57 35.93
N ASP A 93 29.14 12.38 36.06
CA ASP A 93 29.30 11.54 37.25
C ASP A 93 30.77 11.16 37.50
N SER A 94 31.49 10.76 36.45
CA SER A 94 32.92 10.46 36.53
C SER A 94 33.72 11.69 36.98
N THR A 95 33.40 12.87 36.43
CA THR A 95 34.05 14.12 36.80
C THR A 95 33.78 14.50 38.25
N ILE A 96 32.53 14.37 38.71
CA ILE A 96 32.14 14.62 40.11
C ILE A 96 32.90 13.67 41.03
N LYS A 97 32.90 12.36 40.75
CA LYS A 97 33.65 11.36 41.52
C LYS A 97 35.14 11.69 41.59
N ARG A 98 35.75 12.10 40.48
CA ARG A 98 37.16 12.51 40.44
C ARG A 98 37.40 13.75 41.31
N LYS A 99 36.57 14.79 41.16
CA LYS A 99 36.66 16.00 42.00
C LYS A 99 36.51 15.67 43.49
N TRP A 100 35.59 14.77 43.84
CA TRP A 100 35.41 14.34 45.22
C TRP A 100 36.65 13.60 45.75
N LYS A 101 37.20 12.65 44.99
CA LYS A 101 38.44 11.96 45.39
C LYS A 101 39.60 12.95 45.58
N SER A 102 39.74 13.93 44.68
CA SER A 102 40.76 14.98 44.79
C SER A 102 40.55 15.85 46.03
N ALA A 103 39.33 16.32 46.28
CA ALA A 103 39.01 17.13 47.46
C ALA A 103 39.23 16.36 48.76
N LYS A 104 38.81 15.08 48.82
CA LYS A 104 39.05 14.21 49.97
C LYS A 104 40.54 14.02 50.23
N ARG A 105 41.35 13.77 49.20
CA ARG A 105 42.81 13.65 49.32
C ARG A 105 43.47 14.96 49.74
N PHE A 106 42.98 16.10 49.24
CA PHE A 106 43.50 17.41 49.62
C PHE A 106 43.24 17.72 51.10
N LEU A 107 42.01 17.46 51.59
CA LEU A 107 41.63 17.78 52.96
C LEU A 107 42.19 16.80 53.98
N TYR A 108 42.06 15.50 53.71
CA TYR A 108 42.34 14.42 54.68
C TYR A 108 43.55 13.56 54.32
N GLY A 109 44.29 13.88 53.24
CA GLY A 109 45.52 13.17 52.92
C GLY A 109 46.66 13.48 53.89
N PRO A 110 47.81 12.79 53.81
CA PRO A 110 48.92 12.96 54.76
C PRO A 110 49.53 14.37 54.87
N ARG A 111 49.22 15.26 53.92
CA ARG A 111 49.61 16.68 53.91
C ARG A 111 48.40 17.62 53.94
N GLY A 112 47.23 17.09 54.28
CA GLY A 112 45.97 17.80 54.23
C GLY A 112 45.73 18.63 55.49
N PRO A 113 45.01 19.76 55.40
CA PRO A 113 44.70 20.61 56.55
C PRO A 113 43.94 19.90 57.68
N TRP A 114 43.22 18.82 57.37
CA TRP A 114 42.39 18.07 58.30
C TRP A 114 42.88 16.64 58.50
N TYR A 115 44.18 16.38 58.28
CA TYR A 115 44.78 15.09 58.57
C TYR A 115 44.75 14.81 60.08
N ASN A 116 44.17 13.68 60.47
CA ASN A 116 43.97 13.31 61.88
C ASN A 116 44.74 12.05 62.32
N GLY A 117 45.70 11.56 61.51
CA GLY A 117 46.50 10.37 61.80
C GLY A 117 45.97 9.12 61.13
#